data_AF-F6N6F0-F1
#
_entry.id   AF-F6N6F0-F1
#
_cell.length_a   1.000
_cell.length_b   1.000
_cell.length_c   1.000
_cell.angle_alpha   90.00
_cell.angle_beta   90.00
_cell.angle_gamma   90.00
#
_symmetry.space_group_name_H-M   'P 1'
#
loop_
_entity.id
_entity.type
_entity.pdbx_description
1 polymer ?
#
loop_
_entity_poly.entity_id
_entity_poly.type
_entity_poly.pdbx_seq_one_letter_code
_entity_poly.pdbx_strand_id
1 'polypeptide(L)'
;DFRTEKRKSVPLNLVPGDVVEYSCPYSLNNDIRNMNGVEREHFDNKKFCFDYIFVGSKLTFLKEYVRGSYNVVHKEEGNLYTSQFSVPPVVLTHRNFDCFCYMEENNVVVRKVLRIHISNGVLRKIPGCDFNADYKEPTAITTFSNMSPRRVKVCDVYPKSGDFISLMCPSDYSIKPDGCFSNVYVKRYPNEEVKEEDRFNLNRKWDASKYNVVSIETVLKMNMITQGDKYSIFSKLPDVKDQVDFTCICQSNDEQDNLMMNVYINNTS
;
A
#
# COMPACT_ATOMS: atom_id res chain seq x y z
N ASP A 1 8.78 -19.22 12.05
CA ASP A 1 8.77 -20.61 11.55
C ASP A 1 8.02 -21.50 12.52
N PHE A 2 6.89 -22.10 12.10
CA PHE A 2 6.10 -22.97 12.99
C PHE A 2 6.64 -24.40 13.15
N ARG A 3 7.64 -24.79 12.34
CA ARG A 3 8.28 -26.11 12.43
C ARG A 3 9.02 -26.32 13.75
N THR A 4 9.58 -25.24 14.30
CA THR A 4 10.40 -25.27 15.53
C THR A 4 9.69 -24.67 16.74
N GLU A 5 8.58 -23.98 16.54
CA GLU A 5 7.87 -23.26 17.58
C GLU A 5 6.92 -24.17 18.37
N LYS A 6 7.02 -24.16 19.69
CA LYS A 6 6.21 -25.00 20.58
C LYS A 6 4.94 -24.32 21.06
N ARG A 7 4.85 -22.99 20.96
CA ARG A 7 3.68 -22.23 21.40
C ARG A 7 2.52 -22.38 20.43
N LYS A 8 1.31 -22.54 20.96
CA LYS A 8 0.06 -22.52 20.17
C LYS A 8 -0.25 -21.14 19.61
N SER A 9 0.19 -20.07 20.28
CA SER A 9 0.03 -18.70 19.82
C SER A 9 1.34 -17.94 19.97
N VAL A 10 1.74 -17.25 18.91
CA VAL A 10 3.01 -16.53 18.80
C VAL A 10 2.69 -15.08 18.50
N PRO A 11 2.89 -14.15 19.44
CA PRO A 11 2.84 -12.73 19.13
C PRO A 11 4.10 -12.30 18.39
N LEU A 12 3.94 -11.49 17.34
CA LEU A 12 5.02 -10.87 16.60
C LEU A 12 4.72 -9.37 16.46
N ASN A 13 5.56 -8.55 17.06
CA ASN A 13 5.47 -7.09 16.95
C ASN A 13 6.37 -6.63 15.81
N LEU A 14 5.85 -5.74 14.97
CA LEU A 14 6.50 -5.23 13.77
C LEU A 14 6.45 -3.71 13.74
N VAL A 15 7.42 -3.14 13.05
CA VAL A 15 7.51 -1.72 12.72
C VAL A 15 7.54 -1.53 11.20
N PRO A 16 7.25 -0.32 10.70
CA PRO A 16 7.38 -0.04 9.27
C PRO A 16 8.77 -0.34 8.70
N GLY A 17 8.80 -0.94 7.51
CA GLY A 17 10.02 -1.41 6.86
C GLY A 17 10.48 -2.82 7.25
N ASP A 18 9.89 -3.45 8.27
CA ASP A 18 10.21 -4.84 8.61
C ASP A 18 9.84 -5.81 7.48
N VAL A 19 10.57 -6.91 7.41
CA VAL A 19 10.27 -8.04 6.52
C VAL A 19 9.88 -9.24 7.38
N VAL A 20 8.77 -9.88 7.02
CA VAL A 20 8.21 -10.99 7.79
C VAL A 20 8.15 -12.23 6.94
N GLU A 21 8.63 -13.33 7.49
CA GLU A 21 8.55 -14.65 6.88
C GLU A 21 7.66 -15.57 7.72
N TYR A 22 6.77 -16.28 7.03
CA TYR A 22 5.87 -17.27 7.58
C TYR A 22 6.13 -18.61 6.91
N SER A 23 6.28 -19.65 7.72
CA SER A 23 6.47 -21.02 7.24
C SER A 23 5.56 -21.93 8.04
N CYS A 24 4.67 -22.63 7.34
CA CYS A 24 3.72 -23.55 7.93
C CYS A 24 3.69 -24.88 7.16
N PRO A 25 3.94 -26.02 7.82
CA PRO A 25 3.72 -27.34 7.23
C PRO A 25 2.24 -27.72 7.37
N TYR A 26 1.41 -27.34 6.40
CA TYR A 26 -0.03 -27.59 6.46
C TYR A 26 -0.36 -29.08 6.37
N SER A 27 -1.29 -29.56 7.19
CA SER A 27 -1.85 -30.91 7.06
C SER A 27 -3.09 -30.86 6.17
N LEU A 28 -2.92 -31.15 4.87
CA LEU A 28 -3.97 -30.98 3.84
C LEU A 28 -4.97 -32.15 3.78
N ASN A 29 -4.63 -33.33 4.31
CA ASN A 29 -5.36 -34.59 4.06
C ASN A 29 -6.06 -35.19 5.30
N ASN A 30 -5.97 -34.53 6.47
CA ASN A 30 -6.47 -35.08 7.73
C ASN A 30 -7.74 -34.35 8.22
N ASP A 31 -8.58 -35.06 8.98
CA ASP A 31 -9.77 -34.48 9.62
C ASP A 31 -9.40 -33.45 10.70
N ILE A 32 -9.63 -32.18 10.41
CA ILE A 32 -9.38 -31.07 11.32
C ILE A 32 -10.59 -30.90 12.24
N ARG A 33 -10.56 -31.58 13.39
CA ARG A 33 -11.73 -31.71 14.31
C ARG A 33 -12.24 -30.40 14.93
N ASN A 34 -11.57 -29.26 14.74
CA ASN A 34 -11.86 -27.98 15.41
C ASN A 34 -11.78 -26.75 14.49
N MET A 35 -11.98 -26.93 13.18
CA MET A 35 -12.00 -25.82 12.22
C MET A 35 -13.45 -25.41 11.96
N ASN A 36 -13.75 -24.11 12.08
CA ASN A 36 -15.11 -23.65 11.74
C ASN A 36 -15.31 -23.68 10.21
N GLY A 37 -16.57 -23.68 9.75
CA GLY A 37 -16.88 -23.82 8.32
C GLY A 37 -16.24 -22.75 7.42
N VAL A 38 -16.11 -21.52 7.91
CA VAL A 38 -15.49 -20.41 7.16
C VAL A 38 -13.98 -20.60 7.04
N GLU A 39 -13.32 -20.95 8.14
CA GLU A 39 -11.89 -21.31 8.14
C GLU A 39 -11.62 -22.50 7.23
N ARG A 40 -12.54 -23.47 7.18
CA ARG A 40 -12.43 -24.66 6.32
C ARG A 40 -12.52 -24.31 4.85
N GLU A 41 -13.52 -23.54 4.46
CA GLU A 41 -13.64 -23.06 3.08
C GLU A 41 -12.38 -22.30 2.64
N HIS A 42 -11.82 -21.45 3.51
CA HIS A 42 -10.62 -20.68 3.19
C HIS A 42 -9.37 -21.55 3.08
N PHE A 43 -9.24 -22.54 3.97
CA PHE A 43 -8.16 -23.51 3.93
C PHE A 43 -8.20 -24.36 2.66
N ASP A 44 -9.39 -24.88 2.30
CA ASP A 44 -9.59 -25.72 1.12
C ASP A 44 -9.31 -24.92 -0.17
N ASN A 45 -9.60 -23.61 -0.17
CA ASN A 45 -9.27 -22.68 -1.25
C ASN A 45 -7.84 -22.12 -1.19
N LYS A 46 -6.98 -22.63 -0.29
CA LYS A 46 -5.59 -22.19 -0.09
C LYS A 46 -5.42 -20.67 0.13
N LYS A 47 -6.38 -20.04 0.81
CA LYS A 47 -6.32 -18.61 1.18
C LYS A 47 -5.44 -18.44 2.42
N PHE A 48 -4.14 -18.62 2.23
CA PHE A 48 -3.15 -18.61 3.30
C PHE A 48 -2.51 -17.22 3.48
N CYS A 49 -1.92 -17.01 4.66
CA CYS A 49 -1.07 -15.86 4.89
C CYS A 49 0.18 -15.95 4.03
N PHE A 50 0.67 -14.90 3.37
CA PHE A 50 0.31 -13.50 3.58
C PHE A 50 -0.54 -12.90 2.47
N ASP A 51 -1.07 -13.68 1.54
CA ASP A 51 -2.06 -13.15 0.60
C ASP A 51 -3.35 -12.77 1.32
N TYR A 52 -3.82 -13.64 2.21
CA TYR A 52 -5.01 -13.42 3.03
C TYR A 52 -4.68 -13.51 4.52
N ILE A 53 -5.33 -12.66 5.30
CA ILE A 53 -5.14 -12.55 6.76
C ILE A 53 -6.48 -12.53 7.48
N PHE A 54 -6.50 -12.84 8.76
CA PHE A 54 -7.69 -12.73 9.60
C PHE A 54 -7.65 -11.47 10.45
N VAL A 55 -8.57 -10.54 10.19
CA VAL A 55 -8.79 -9.35 11.02
C VAL A 55 -9.98 -9.65 11.92
N GLY A 56 -9.71 -10.02 13.17
CA GLY A 56 -10.72 -10.63 14.03
C GLY A 56 -11.18 -11.96 13.43
N SER A 57 -12.46 -12.06 13.05
CA SER A 57 -13.04 -13.24 12.38
C SER A 57 -13.15 -13.10 10.86
N LYS A 58 -12.80 -11.95 10.28
CA LYS A 58 -12.98 -11.67 8.85
C LYS A 58 -11.70 -11.99 8.07
N LEU A 59 -11.81 -12.85 7.06
CA LEU A 59 -10.76 -13.02 6.06
C LEU A 59 -10.67 -11.77 5.18
N THR A 60 -9.47 -11.20 5.10
CA THR A 60 -9.20 -9.93 4.42
C THR A 60 -7.97 -10.07 3.55
N PHE A 61 -7.96 -9.45 2.37
CA PHE A 61 -6.77 -9.40 1.52
C PHE A 61 -5.71 -8.50 2.17
N LEU A 62 -4.47 -8.98 2.33
CA LEU A 62 -3.45 -8.24 3.09
C LEU A 62 -3.28 -6.80 2.58
N LYS A 63 -3.23 -6.61 1.27
CA LYS A 63 -2.98 -5.31 0.64
C LYS A 63 -4.10 -4.29 0.88
N GLU A 64 -5.31 -4.74 1.20
CA GLU A 64 -6.42 -3.84 1.58
C GLU A 64 -6.31 -3.39 3.04
N TYR A 65 -5.74 -4.23 3.91
CA TYR A 65 -5.62 -3.93 5.34
C TYR A 65 -4.29 -3.23 5.67
N VAL A 66 -3.17 -3.75 5.18
CA VAL A 66 -1.82 -3.18 5.30
C VAL A 66 -1.44 -2.58 3.94
N ARG A 67 -2.04 -1.43 3.62
CA ARG A 67 -1.92 -0.77 2.31
C ARG A 67 -0.47 -0.45 1.98
N GLY A 68 -0.01 -0.88 0.81
CA GLY A 68 1.37 -0.74 0.36
C GLY A 68 2.32 -1.81 0.88
N SER A 69 1.81 -2.90 1.47
CA SER A 69 2.62 -4.10 1.71
C SER A 69 3.21 -4.60 0.39
N TYR A 70 4.52 -4.78 0.35
CA TYR A 70 5.27 -5.08 -0.87
C TYR A 70 6.10 -6.35 -0.71
N ASN A 71 6.71 -6.83 -1.80
CA ASN A 71 7.44 -8.11 -1.85
C ASN A 71 6.61 -9.29 -1.29
N VAL A 72 5.29 -9.27 -1.53
CA VAL A 72 4.42 -10.38 -1.15
C VAL A 72 4.73 -11.56 -2.09
N VAL A 73 5.35 -12.59 -1.54
CA VAL A 73 5.72 -13.80 -2.26
C VAL A 73 5.30 -15.02 -1.44
N HIS A 74 4.91 -16.09 -2.12
CA HIS A 74 4.65 -17.37 -1.49
C HIS A 74 5.21 -18.51 -2.33
N LYS A 75 5.43 -19.65 -1.67
CA LYS A 75 5.92 -20.87 -2.29
C LYS A 75 5.28 -22.07 -1.60
N GLU A 76 4.92 -23.06 -2.41
CA GLU A 76 4.42 -24.36 -1.94
C GLU A 76 5.39 -25.46 -2.37
N GLU A 77 5.91 -26.22 -1.39
CA GLU A 77 6.73 -27.41 -1.62
C GLU A 77 6.13 -28.58 -0.85
N GLY A 78 5.32 -29.39 -1.55
CA GLY A 78 4.56 -30.46 -0.91
C GLY A 78 3.54 -29.89 0.07
N ASN A 79 3.72 -30.16 1.37
CA ASN A 79 2.88 -29.66 2.44
C ASN A 79 3.43 -28.40 3.12
N LEU A 80 4.66 -28.00 2.77
CA LEU A 80 5.27 -26.79 3.30
C LEU A 80 4.83 -25.58 2.47
N TYR A 81 4.11 -24.69 3.12
CA TYR A 81 3.81 -23.37 2.59
C TYR A 81 4.72 -22.35 3.24
N THR A 82 5.41 -21.54 2.44
CA THR A 82 6.15 -20.38 2.91
C THR A 82 5.61 -19.11 2.25
N SER A 83 5.60 -18.02 3.00
CA SER A 83 5.27 -16.71 2.46
C SER A 83 6.04 -15.62 3.17
N GLN A 84 6.17 -14.50 2.49
CA GLN A 84 6.84 -13.32 2.98
C GLN A 84 6.10 -12.07 2.52
N PHE A 85 6.17 -11.02 3.33
CA PHE A 85 5.89 -9.66 2.86
C PHE A 85 6.77 -8.65 3.60
N SER A 86 6.90 -7.46 3.02
CA SER A 86 7.51 -6.29 3.64
C SER A 86 6.42 -5.34 4.11
N VAL A 87 6.52 -4.90 5.36
CA VAL A 87 5.68 -3.85 5.93
C VAL A 87 6.00 -2.54 5.20
N PRO A 88 5.00 -1.77 4.72
CA PRO A 88 5.27 -0.49 4.06
C PRO A 88 6.09 0.44 4.95
N PRO A 89 6.88 1.37 4.38
CA PRO A 89 7.69 2.31 5.16
C PRO A 89 6.85 3.28 5.99
N VAL A 90 5.55 3.39 5.69
CA VAL A 90 4.58 4.14 6.46
C VAL A 90 3.38 3.28 6.78
N VAL A 91 3.07 3.17 8.06
CA VAL A 91 1.84 2.56 8.58
C VAL A 91 1.08 3.64 9.33
N LEU A 92 -0.09 3.98 8.81
CA LEU A 92 -0.90 5.13 9.25
C LEU A 92 -1.54 4.91 10.61
N THR A 93 -2.00 3.69 10.87
CA THR A 93 -2.65 3.29 12.12
C THR A 93 -2.22 1.88 12.49
N HIS A 94 -2.30 1.55 13.77
CA HIS A 94 -1.95 0.23 14.26
C HIS A 94 -2.75 -0.86 13.52
N ARG A 95 -2.07 -1.94 13.13
CA ARG A 95 -2.68 -3.08 12.46
C ARG A 95 -2.49 -4.33 13.29
N ASN A 96 -3.58 -5.07 13.46
CA ASN A 96 -3.55 -6.33 14.19
C ASN A 96 -4.28 -7.37 13.35
N PHE A 97 -3.61 -8.48 13.07
CA PHE A 97 -4.22 -9.59 12.35
C PHE A 97 -3.58 -10.91 12.72
N ASP A 98 -4.29 -11.98 12.44
CA ASP A 98 -3.88 -13.33 12.74
C ASP A 98 -3.64 -14.14 11.46
N CYS A 99 -2.71 -15.07 11.57
CA CYS A 99 -2.45 -16.13 10.60
C CYS A 99 -2.60 -17.48 11.28
N PHE A 100 -3.33 -18.39 10.64
CA PHE A 100 -3.60 -19.72 11.17
C PHE A 100 -2.80 -20.78 10.41
N CYS A 101 -2.03 -21.57 11.16
CA CYS A 101 -1.30 -22.71 10.66
C CYS A 101 -1.97 -23.98 11.20
N TYR A 102 -2.40 -24.88 10.32
CA TYR A 102 -2.98 -26.17 10.69
C TYR A 102 -1.97 -27.25 10.36
N MET A 103 -1.24 -27.74 11.37
CA MET A 103 -0.15 -28.69 11.19
C MET A 103 -0.36 -29.94 12.05
N GLU A 104 0.26 -31.04 11.66
CA GLU A 104 0.16 -32.29 12.40
C GLU A 104 1.21 -32.35 13.52
N GLU A 105 0.75 -32.64 14.74
CA GLU A 105 1.59 -32.92 15.91
C GLU A 105 1.09 -34.19 16.59
N ASN A 106 1.96 -35.20 16.74
CA ASN A 106 1.62 -36.49 17.36
C ASN A 106 0.36 -37.14 16.74
N ASN A 107 0.27 -37.17 15.41
CA ASN A 107 -0.87 -37.71 14.64
C ASN A 107 -2.21 -36.97 14.87
N VAL A 108 -2.16 -35.74 15.37
CA VAL A 108 -3.33 -34.88 15.55
C VAL A 108 -3.08 -33.55 14.84
N VAL A 109 -4.05 -33.08 14.05
CA VAL A 109 -3.95 -31.73 13.47
C VAL A 109 -4.22 -30.69 14.55
N VAL A 110 -3.22 -29.86 14.82
CA VAL A 110 -3.30 -28.74 15.75
C VAL A 110 -3.33 -27.41 14.98
N ARG A 111 -4.07 -26.46 15.54
CA ARG A 111 -4.09 -25.08 15.07
C ARG A 111 -3.07 -24.26 15.86
N LYS A 112 -2.13 -23.63 15.15
CA LYS A 112 -1.23 -22.59 15.66
C LYS A 112 -1.61 -21.23 15.10
N VAL A 113 -1.41 -20.19 15.90
CA VAL A 113 -1.79 -18.82 15.56
C VAL A 113 -0.58 -17.90 15.65
N LEU A 114 -0.22 -17.26 14.54
CA LEU A 114 0.70 -16.13 14.54
C LEU A 114 -0.14 -14.85 14.66
N ARG A 115 0.07 -14.10 15.74
CA ARG A 115 -0.61 -12.82 15.99
C ARG A 115 0.35 -11.69 15.62
N ILE A 116 0.04 -10.99 14.55
CA ILE A 116 0.85 -9.89 14.04
C ILE A 116 0.32 -8.59 14.61
N HIS A 117 1.21 -7.80 15.21
CA HIS A 117 0.96 -6.46 15.69
C HIS A 117 1.90 -5.48 14.99
N ILE A 118 1.38 -4.69 14.06
CA ILE A 118 2.16 -3.65 13.37
C ILE A 118 1.87 -2.31 14.04
N SER A 119 2.92 -1.72 14.61
CA SER A 119 2.85 -0.37 15.16
C SER A 119 2.72 0.68 14.06
N ASN A 120 2.05 1.80 14.36
CA ASN A 120 2.10 2.94 13.45
C ASN A 120 3.49 3.59 13.52
N GLY A 121 4.11 3.86 12.37
CA GLY A 121 5.43 4.50 12.34
C GLY A 121 5.40 6.01 12.28
N VAL A 122 4.23 6.60 11.99
CA VAL A 122 4.10 8.05 11.79
C VAL A 122 3.02 8.60 12.71
N LEU A 123 3.43 9.53 13.58
CA LEU A 123 2.54 10.25 14.51
C LEU A 123 1.90 11.49 13.89
N ARG A 124 2.29 11.85 12.66
CA ARG A 124 1.88 13.05 11.93
C ARG A 124 1.28 12.66 10.58
N LYS A 125 0.44 13.54 10.03
CA LYS A 125 -0.10 13.34 8.68
C LYS A 125 1.05 13.35 7.67
N ILE A 126 1.05 12.40 6.74
CA ILE A 126 1.97 12.41 5.61
C ILE A 126 1.38 13.19 4.42
N PRO A 127 2.16 13.98 3.69
CA PRO A 127 1.76 14.53 2.40
C PRO A 127 1.38 13.44 1.41
N GLY A 128 0.20 13.53 0.80
CA GLY A 128 -0.20 12.51 -0.17
C GLY A 128 -1.66 12.55 -0.57
N CYS A 129 -1.99 11.67 -1.50
CA CYS A 129 -3.33 11.54 -2.04
C CYS A 129 -3.82 10.11 -1.83
N ASP A 130 -4.90 9.97 -1.05
CA ASP A 130 -5.65 8.72 -0.94
C ASP A 130 -6.99 8.87 -1.65
N PHE A 131 -7.05 8.34 -2.86
CA PHE A 131 -8.24 8.33 -3.70
C PHE A 131 -9.17 7.17 -3.38
N ASN A 132 -8.79 6.25 -2.49
CA ASN A 132 -9.62 5.11 -2.15
C ASN A 132 -10.67 5.52 -1.11
N ALA A 133 -11.89 5.75 -1.57
CA ALA A 133 -12.98 6.22 -0.71
C ALA A 133 -13.49 5.16 0.28
N ASP A 134 -13.31 3.88 -0.04
CA ASP A 134 -13.85 2.76 0.73
C ASP A 134 -12.99 2.42 1.96
N TYR A 135 -11.72 2.87 1.95
CA TYR A 135 -10.73 2.62 3.00
C TYR A 135 -10.19 3.92 3.62
N LYS A 136 -11.03 4.96 3.70
CA LYS A 136 -10.64 6.26 4.27
C LYS A 136 -10.24 6.12 5.73
N GLU A 137 -8.95 6.21 6.01
CA GLU A 137 -8.43 6.52 7.34
C GLU A 137 -8.42 8.04 7.49
N PRO A 138 -9.42 8.65 8.17
CA PRO A 138 -9.76 10.07 7.98
C PRO A 138 -8.68 11.07 8.43
N THR A 139 -7.58 10.61 9.02
CA THR A 139 -6.69 11.45 9.82
C THR A 139 -5.20 11.33 9.50
N ALA A 140 -4.76 10.49 8.56
CA ALA A 140 -3.35 10.11 8.47
C ALA A 140 -2.60 10.55 7.19
N ILE A 141 -3.30 10.85 6.10
CA ILE A 141 -2.73 11.45 4.88
C ILE A 141 -3.31 12.86 4.74
N THR A 142 -2.50 13.88 4.45
CA THR A 142 -3.01 15.22 4.12
C THR A 142 -3.61 15.22 2.72
N THR A 143 -4.74 14.55 2.56
CA THR A 143 -5.67 14.89 1.48
C THR A 143 -6.38 16.17 1.88
N PHE A 144 -6.45 17.14 0.97
CA PHE A 144 -7.38 18.26 1.12
C PHE A 144 -8.80 17.69 1.12
N SER A 145 -9.29 17.41 2.33
CA SER A 145 -10.68 17.32 2.79
C SER A 145 -11.63 16.37 2.05
N ASN A 146 -12.17 15.38 2.76
CA ASN A 146 -13.58 14.96 2.80
C ASN A 146 -14.38 14.73 1.49
N MET A 147 -13.78 14.79 0.31
CA MET A 147 -14.52 14.80 -0.95
C MET A 147 -14.48 13.44 -1.65
N SER A 148 -15.51 13.18 -2.45
CA SER A 148 -15.65 11.93 -3.21
C SER A 148 -14.73 11.95 -4.43
N PRO A 149 -14.06 10.84 -4.79
CA PRO A 149 -13.32 10.72 -6.06
C PRO A 149 -14.19 10.95 -7.31
N ARG A 150 -15.52 10.91 -7.16
CA ARG A 150 -16.48 11.29 -8.22
C ARG A 150 -16.52 12.79 -8.49
N ARG A 151 -16.06 13.63 -7.54
CA ARG A 151 -16.11 15.11 -7.58
C ARG A 151 -14.75 15.78 -7.41
N VAL A 152 -13.72 15.01 -7.05
CA VAL A 152 -12.36 15.49 -6.89
C VAL A 152 -11.45 14.54 -7.65
N LYS A 153 -11.01 15.02 -8.80
CA LYS A 153 -10.08 14.38 -9.72
C LYS A 153 -8.65 14.88 -9.52
N VAL A 154 -8.44 15.87 -8.67
CA VAL A 154 -7.16 16.53 -8.44
C VAL A 154 -6.87 16.60 -6.95
N CYS A 155 -5.65 16.24 -6.57
CA CYS A 155 -5.12 16.37 -5.24
C CYS A 155 -3.74 17.04 -5.33
N ASP A 156 -3.66 18.26 -4.80
CA ASP A 156 -2.43 19.03 -4.76
C ASP A 156 -1.76 18.84 -3.40
N VAL A 157 -0.49 18.49 -3.38
CA VAL A 157 0.28 18.25 -2.16
C VAL A 157 1.52 19.13 -2.10
N TYR A 158 1.82 19.61 -0.90
CA TYR A 158 2.92 20.54 -0.63
C TYR A 158 3.86 19.95 0.43
N PRO A 159 4.63 18.90 0.08
CA PRO A 159 5.52 18.25 1.04
C PRO A 159 6.77 19.10 1.32
N LYS A 160 7.39 18.84 2.47
CA LYS A 160 8.69 19.41 2.84
C LYS A 160 9.80 18.41 2.55
N SER A 161 11.03 18.91 2.41
CA SER A 161 12.23 18.08 2.37
C SER A 161 12.25 17.06 3.51
N GLY A 162 12.56 15.80 3.18
CA GLY A 162 12.60 14.70 4.14
C GLY A 162 11.24 14.05 4.47
N ASP A 163 10.11 14.64 4.04
CA ASP A 163 8.79 14.01 4.22
C ASP A 163 8.67 12.72 3.39
N PHE A 164 7.85 11.80 3.87
CA PHE A 164 7.31 10.74 3.01
C PHE A 164 6.11 11.28 2.23
N ILE A 165 6.08 11.05 0.93
CA ILE A 165 4.90 11.26 0.09
C ILE A 165 4.20 9.94 -0.22
N SER A 166 2.88 9.97 -0.39
CA SER A 166 2.10 8.79 -0.76
C SER A 166 1.09 9.04 -1.87
N LEU A 167 0.96 8.09 -2.78
CA LEU A 167 -0.15 7.99 -3.73
C LEU A 167 -0.87 6.67 -3.50
N MET A 168 -2.18 6.73 -3.26
CA MET A 168 -3.02 5.55 -3.13
C MET A 168 -4.23 5.64 -4.06
N CYS A 169 -4.33 4.68 -4.96
CA CYS A 169 -5.37 4.54 -5.95
C CYS A 169 -6.46 3.55 -5.51
N PRO A 170 -7.69 3.68 -6.01
CA PRO A 170 -8.69 2.62 -5.93
C PRO A 170 -8.22 1.35 -6.64
N SER A 171 -8.80 0.19 -6.29
CA SER A 171 -8.36 -1.12 -6.81
C SER A 171 -8.61 -1.35 -8.30
N ASP A 172 -9.53 -0.58 -8.88
CA ASP A 172 -9.88 -0.54 -10.30
C ASP A 172 -9.07 0.50 -11.10
N TYR A 173 -8.00 1.03 -10.50
CA TYR A 173 -7.06 1.97 -11.13
C TYR A 173 -5.64 1.42 -11.06
N SER A 174 -4.79 1.95 -11.93
CA SER A 174 -3.34 1.72 -11.95
C SER A 174 -2.60 3.04 -11.77
N ILE A 175 -1.45 2.99 -11.09
CA ILE A 175 -0.57 4.15 -10.92
C ILE A 175 0.19 4.42 -12.22
N LYS A 176 0.17 5.67 -12.69
CA LYS A 176 0.89 6.15 -13.88
C LYS A 176 1.72 7.42 -13.58
N PRO A 177 2.85 7.64 -14.28
CA PRO A 177 3.42 6.74 -15.28
C PRO A 177 3.96 5.46 -14.61
N ASP A 178 4.25 4.44 -15.40
CA ASP A 178 4.80 3.19 -14.86
C ASP A 178 6.10 3.48 -14.11
N GLY A 179 6.15 3.02 -12.86
CA GLY A 179 7.27 3.29 -11.96
C GLY A 179 7.24 4.66 -11.29
N CYS A 180 6.11 5.36 -11.19
CA CYS A 180 5.97 6.47 -10.24
C CYS A 180 6.38 6.01 -8.82
N PHE A 181 7.23 6.72 -8.06
CA PHE A 181 7.79 8.06 -8.28
C PHE A 181 9.16 8.09 -8.98
N SER A 182 9.71 6.98 -9.44
CA SER A 182 10.97 6.98 -10.22
C SER A 182 10.80 7.67 -11.58
N ASN A 183 9.62 7.52 -12.19
CA ASN A 183 9.21 8.29 -13.36
C ASN A 183 7.99 9.15 -13.00
N VAL A 184 7.97 10.39 -13.45
CA VAL A 184 6.89 11.33 -13.14
C VAL A 184 6.49 12.13 -14.38
N TYR A 185 5.27 12.66 -14.37
CA TYR A 185 4.85 13.62 -15.37
C TYR A 185 5.31 15.03 -14.98
N VAL A 186 5.92 15.74 -15.94
CA VAL A 186 6.29 17.16 -15.83
C VAL A 186 5.63 17.92 -16.97
N LYS A 187 5.13 19.13 -16.71
CA LYS A 187 4.49 19.95 -17.75
C LYS A 187 5.47 20.28 -18.86
N ARG A 188 5.02 20.17 -20.13
CA ARG A 188 5.80 20.56 -21.32
C ARG A 188 6.07 22.06 -21.37
N TYR A 189 5.09 22.84 -20.94
CA TYR A 189 5.12 24.30 -20.97
C TYR A 189 4.94 24.82 -19.53
N PRO A 190 5.99 24.76 -18.69
CA PRO A 190 5.90 25.09 -17.27
C PRO A 190 5.59 26.58 -17.01
N ASN A 191 5.81 27.44 -18.00
CA ASN A 191 5.59 28.89 -17.91
C ASN A 191 4.22 29.35 -18.45
N GLU A 192 3.33 28.44 -18.87
CA GLU A 192 1.95 28.83 -19.13
C GLU A 192 1.30 29.24 -17.81
N GLU A 193 0.83 30.49 -17.72
CA GLU A 193 0.06 30.98 -16.58
C GLU A 193 -1.12 30.04 -16.33
N VAL A 194 -1.07 29.33 -15.20
CA VAL A 194 -2.23 28.60 -14.69
C VAL A 194 -3.22 29.65 -14.23
N LYS A 195 -4.31 29.84 -14.97
CA LYS A 195 -5.41 30.70 -14.55
C LYS A 195 -5.83 30.33 -13.13
N GLU A 196 -6.12 31.31 -12.26
CA GLU A 196 -6.52 31.03 -10.87
C GLU A 196 -7.70 30.05 -10.80
N GLU A 197 -8.64 30.15 -11.74
CA GLU A 197 -9.78 29.24 -11.88
C GLU A 197 -9.36 27.76 -12.05
N ASP A 198 -8.24 27.49 -12.72
CA ASP A 198 -7.70 26.14 -12.95
C ASP A 198 -6.91 25.61 -11.75
N ARG A 199 -6.37 26.49 -10.89
CA ARG A 199 -5.72 26.10 -9.62
C ARG A 199 -6.73 25.51 -8.64
N PHE A 200 -7.95 26.05 -8.60
CA PHE A 200 -8.99 25.59 -7.69
C PHE A 200 -9.98 24.59 -8.34
N ASN A 201 -9.80 24.29 -9.64
CA ASN A 201 -10.62 23.31 -10.34
C ASN A 201 -10.23 21.87 -9.97
N LEU A 202 -10.81 21.37 -8.88
CA LEU A 202 -10.63 20.00 -8.42
C LEU A 202 -11.21 18.93 -9.37
N ASN A 203 -11.93 19.33 -10.43
CA ASN A 203 -12.50 18.46 -11.46
C ASN A 203 -11.78 18.58 -12.81
N ARG A 204 -10.61 19.24 -12.87
CA ARG A 204 -9.88 19.38 -14.13
C ARG A 204 -9.57 18.00 -14.72
N LYS A 205 -9.68 17.88 -16.03
CA LYS A 205 -9.42 16.62 -16.74
C LYS A 205 -7.93 16.47 -17.01
N TRP A 206 -7.46 15.23 -16.93
CA TRP A 206 -6.12 14.88 -17.38
C TRP A 206 -6.01 15.07 -18.90
N ASP A 207 -4.90 15.65 -19.35
CA ASP A 207 -4.55 15.82 -20.75
C ASP A 207 -3.08 15.44 -20.94
N ALA A 208 -2.86 14.22 -21.43
CA ALA A 208 -1.52 13.67 -21.61
C ALA A 208 -0.65 14.51 -22.56
N SER A 209 -1.24 15.27 -23.48
CA SER A 209 -0.48 16.09 -24.45
C SER A 209 0.30 17.23 -23.80
N LYS A 210 -0.08 17.62 -22.58
CA LYS A 210 0.54 18.72 -21.81
C LYS A 210 1.74 18.26 -20.96
N TYR A 211 2.04 16.97 -20.92
CA TYR A 211 3.05 16.42 -20.02
C TYR A 211 4.10 15.58 -20.75
N ASN A 212 5.29 15.51 -20.17
CA ASN A 212 6.36 14.59 -20.51
C ASN A 212 6.57 13.62 -19.36
N VAL A 213 6.88 12.36 -19.68
CA VAL A 213 7.41 11.42 -18.68
C VAL A 213 8.90 11.69 -18.52
N VAL A 214 9.33 11.97 -17.31
CA VAL A 214 10.73 12.30 -16.98
C VAL A 214 11.15 11.48 -15.76
N SER A 215 12.42 11.04 -15.74
CA SER A 215 13.00 10.44 -14.53
C SER A 215 13.05 11.46 -13.40
N ILE A 216 12.64 11.06 -12.19
CA ILE A 216 12.70 11.92 -11.01
C ILE A 216 14.13 12.35 -10.69
N GLU A 217 15.12 11.54 -11.05
CA GLU A 217 16.54 11.87 -10.89
C GLU A 217 16.92 13.11 -11.70
N THR A 218 16.34 13.30 -12.89
CA THR A 218 16.57 14.50 -13.70
C THR A 218 15.93 15.73 -13.08
N VAL A 219 14.77 15.56 -12.43
CA VAL A 219 14.01 16.66 -11.83
C VAL A 219 14.62 17.09 -10.49
N LEU A 220 14.95 16.13 -9.62
CA LEU A 220 15.46 16.39 -8.27
C LEU A 220 17.00 16.38 -8.17
N LYS A 221 17.70 15.96 -9.23
CA LYS A 221 19.15 15.64 -9.23
C LYS A 221 19.52 14.55 -8.21
N MET A 222 18.52 13.79 -7.75
CA MET A 222 18.63 12.75 -6.73
C MET A 222 17.57 11.68 -6.96
N ASN A 223 17.88 10.45 -6.55
CA ASN A 223 16.93 9.34 -6.60
C ASN A 223 15.96 9.34 -5.41
N MET A 224 14.78 8.79 -5.65
CA MET A 224 13.77 8.55 -4.63
C MET A 224 13.59 7.04 -4.42
N ILE A 225 13.61 6.59 -3.17
CA ILE A 225 13.32 5.19 -2.84
C ILE A 225 11.81 5.07 -2.67
N THR A 226 11.18 4.47 -3.67
CA THR A 226 9.74 4.19 -3.66
C THR A 226 9.49 2.74 -3.29
N GLN A 227 8.58 2.53 -2.33
CA GLN A 227 8.16 1.22 -1.85
C GLN A 227 6.63 1.17 -1.82
N GLY A 228 6.06 0.00 -2.06
CA GLY A 228 4.62 -0.14 -2.12
C GLY A 228 4.17 -1.27 -3.04
N ASP A 229 2.86 -1.34 -3.23
CA ASP A 229 2.22 -2.22 -4.19
C ASP A 229 1.68 -1.42 -5.39
N LYS A 230 0.97 -2.12 -6.29
CA LYS A 230 0.41 -1.51 -7.51
C LYS A 230 -0.68 -0.46 -7.26
N TYR A 231 -1.21 -0.36 -6.04
CA TYR A 231 -2.29 0.54 -5.67
C TYR A 231 -1.83 1.63 -4.70
N SER A 232 -0.86 1.33 -3.85
CA SER A 232 -0.42 2.22 -2.77
C SER A 232 1.10 2.27 -2.74
N ILE A 233 1.66 3.43 -3.03
CA ILE A 233 3.10 3.69 -3.03
C ILE A 233 3.47 4.81 -2.05
N PHE A 234 4.66 4.68 -1.48
CA PHE A 234 5.26 5.63 -0.57
C PHE A 234 6.68 5.91 -1.02
N SER A 235 7.12 7.16 -0.89
CA SER A 235 8.48 7.53 -1.25
C SER A 235 9.01 8.60 -0.32
N LYS A 236 10.27 8.46 0.10
CA LYS A 236 10.94 9.44 0.95
C LYS A 236 11.53 10.53 0.08
N LEU A 237 11.13 11.78 0.30
CA LEU A 237 11.72 12.91 -0.41
C LEU A 237 13.14 13.17 0.08
N PRO A 238 14.10 13.40 -0.82
CA PRO A 238 15.41 13.89 -0.45
C PRO A 238 15.34 15.34 0.05
N ASP A 239 16.48 15.91 0.44
CA ASP A 239 16.56 17.33 0.74
C ASP A 239 16.60 18.14 -0.57
N VAL A 240 15.43 18.65 -0.97
CA VAL A 240 15.25 19.40 -2.22
C VAL A 240 15.35 20.90 -1.91
N LYS A 241 16.22 21.61 -2.62
CA LYS A 241 16.41 23.08 -2.46
C LYS A 241 15.70 23.90 -3.54
N ASP A 242 15.61 23.33 -4.74
CA ASP A 242 14.99 23.99 -5.88
C ASP A 242 13.46 23.90 -5.77
N GLN A 243 12.74 24.80 -6.42
CA GLN A 243 11.30 24.66 -6.61
C GLN A 243 11.05 23.60 -7.67
N VAL A 244 10.23 22.61 -7.33
CA VAL A 244 9.96 21.47 -8.21
C VAL A 244 8.47 21.15 -8.19
N ASP A 245 7.91 20.93 -9.38
CA ASP A 245 6.59 20.37 -9.56
C ASP A 245 6.62 19.10 -10.43
N PHE A 246 5.85 18.10 -10.02
CA PHE A 246 5.62 16.91 -10.82
C PHE A 246 4.26 16.30 -10.53
N THR A 247 3.85 15.35 -11.36
CA THR A 247 2.53 14.72 -11.27
C THR A 247 2.63 13.21 -11.44
N CYS A 248 1.83 12.49 -10.65
CA CYS A 248 1.46 11.11 -10.92
C CYS A 248 -0.06 11.00 -10.92
N ILE A 249 -0.59 9.98 -11.57
CA ILE A 249 -2.03 9.78 -11.69
C ILE A 249 -2.43 8.35 -11.31
N CYS A 250 -3.67 8.19 -10.88
CA CYS A 250 -4.38 6.93 -10.95
C CYS A 250 -5.20 6.93 -12.24
N GLN A 251 -4.94 6.00 -13.15
CA GLN A 251 -5.72 5.81 -14.37
C GLN A 251 -6.66 4.61 -14.18
N SER A 252 -7.95 4.77 -14.48
CA SER A 252 -8.92 3.67 -14.39
C SER A 252 -8.55 2.55 -15.37
N ASN A 253 -8.91 1.30 -15.04
CA ASN A 253 -8.59 0.16 -15.89
C ASN A 253 -9.24 0.19 -17.29
N ASP A 254 -10.33 0.95 -17.45
CA ASP A 254 -10.99 1.22 -18.74
C ASP A 254 -10.44 2.48 -19.46
N GLU A 255 -9.46 3.13 -18.84
CA GLU A 255 -8.78 4.34 -19.28
C GLU A 255 -9.69 5.57 -19.47
N GLN A 256 -10.94 5.53 -18.98
CA GLN A 256 -11.91 6.62 -19.12
C GLN A 256 -11.80 7.70 -18.05
N ASP A 257 -11.16 7.40 -16.91
CA ASP A 257 -11.04 8.31 -15.77
C ASP A 257 -9.63 8.39 -15.23
N ASN A 258 -9.27 9.58 -14.75
CA ASN A 258 -7.93 9.84 -14.20
C ASN A 258 -8.04 10.69 -12.93
N LEU A 259 -7.28 10.31 -11.91
CA LEU A 259 -7.15 11.04 -10.65
C LEU A 259 -5.70 11.53 -10.53
N MET A 260 -5.49 12.84 -10.48
CA MET A 260 -4.17 13.46 -10.50
C MET A 260 -3.69 13.80 -9.08
N MET A 261 -2.47 13.40 -8.77
CA MET A 261 -1.69 13.91 -7.64
C MET A 261 -0.60 14.85 -8.18
N ASN A 262 -0.70 16.13 -7.86
CA ASN A 262 0.33 17.11 -8.19
C ASN A 262 1.14 17.42 -6.94
N VAL A 263 2.45 17.33 -7.08
CA VAL A 263 3.40 17.55 -5.99
C VAL A 263 4.09 18.87 -6.23
N TYR A 264 4.06 19.76 -5.24
CA TYR A 264 4.72 21.06 -5.27
C TYR A 264 5.71 21.18 -4.12
N ILE A 265 7.00 21.17 -4.43
CA ILE A 265 8.09 21.27 -3.45
C ILE A 265 8.66 22.68 -3.49
N ASN A 266 8.84 23.31 -2.32
CA ASN A 266 9.36 24.67 -2.15
C ASN A 266 8.61 25.76 -2.96
N ASN A 267 7.38 25.48 -3.39
CA ASN A 267 6.53 26.45 -4.05
C ASN A 267 5.84 27.29 -2.96
N THR A 268 6.13 28.59 -2.87
CA THR A 268 5.41 29.47 -1.95
C THR A 268 3.99 29.64 -2.48
N SER A 269 3.01 29.24 -1.67
CA SER A 269 1.57 29.42 -1.93
C SER A 269 1.21 30.90 -1.98
#